data_AF-A0A959I5G2-F1
#
_entry.id   AF-A0A959I5G2-F1
#
_cell.length_a   1.000
_cell.length_b   1.000
_cell.length_c   1.000
_cell.angle_alpha   90.00
_cell.angle_beta   90.00
_cell.angle_gamma   90.00
#
_symmetry.space_group_name_H-M   'P 1'
#
loop_
_entity.id
_entity.type
_entity.pdbx_description
1 polymer ?
#
loop_
_entity_poly.entity_id
_entity_poly.type
_entity_poly.pdbx_seq_one_letter_code
_entity_poly.pdbx_strand_id
1 'polypeptide(L)'
;STRFDFATTNYFQSNAASADNYLIKLASYTDTKWFQETKVADLGTLEKRQKGKYTIMLLKGYTSKDQALQALAKAKDRGFSGAYLVTQDSTGELSRVN
;
A
#
# COMPACT_ATOMS: atom_id res chain seq x y z
N SER A 1 -3.72 20.67 -53.58
CA SER A 1 -4.54 20.47 -52.37
C SER A 1 -3.73 19.72 -51.34
N THR A 2 -3.58 20.33 -50.17
CA THR A 2 -2.59 20.04 -49.13
C THR A 2 -2.81 18.68 -48.47
N ARG A 3 -1.73 17.89 -48.33
CA ARG A 3 -1.71 16.66 -47.51
C ARG A 3 -1.68 17.07 -46.05
N PHE A 4 -2.63 16.56 -45.26
CA PHE A 4 -2.63 16.69 -43.80
C PHE A 4 -2.00 15.42 -43.21
N ASP A 5 -0.69 15.47 -43.00
CA ASP A 5 0.03 14.43 -42.25
C ASP A 5 -0.15 14.71 -40.75
N PHE A 6 -1.18 14.13 -40.13
CA PHE A 6 -1.35 14.18 -38.67
C PHE A 6 -0.39 13.19 -38.02
N ALA A 7 0.80 13.65 -37.62
CA ALA A 7 1.66 12.95 -36.70
C ALA A 7 0.96 12.88 -35.34
N THR A 8 0.18 11.81 -35.12
CA THR A 8 -0.37 11.52 -33.79
C THR A 8 0.73 10.88 -32.94
N THR A 9 1.54 11.73 -32.31
CA THR A 9 2.28 11.29 -31.13
C THR A 9 1.22 11.06 -30.06
N ASN A 10 0.79 9.81 -29.92
CA ASN A 10 0.05 9.38 -28.74
C ASN A 10 0.99 9.57 -27.54
N TYR A 11 0.90 10.74 -26.91
CA TYR A 11 1.15 10.83 -25.49
C TYR A 11 0.14 9.86 -24.87
N PHE A 12 0.54 8.61 -24.68
CA PHE A 12 -0.03 7.79 -23.63
C PHE A 12 0.34 8.52 -22.34
N GLN A 13 -0.44 9.57 -22.07
CA GLN A 13 -0.62 10.09 -20.76
C GLN A 13 -1.19 8.90 -20.03
N SER A 14 -0.30 8.18 -19.38
CA SER A 14 -0.63 7.38 -18.25
C SER A 14 -1.39 8.33 -17.33
N ASN A 15 -2.72 8.35 -17.51
CA ASN A 15 -3.59 8.05 -16.41
C ASN A 15 -3.11 6.72 -15.82
N ALA A 16 -1.92 6.74 -15.19
CA ALA A 16 -1.72 6.06 -13.95
C ALA A 16 -2.78 6.70 -13.07
N ALA A 17 -4.01 6.20 -13.20
CA ALA A 17 -5.02 6.26 -12.17
C ALA A 17 -4.21 6.13 -10.91
N SER A 18 -4.16 7.21 -10.12
CA SER A 18 -3.34 7.35 -8.93
C SER A 18 -3.21 5.96 -8.36
N ALA A 19 -2.03 5.34 -8.53
CA ALA A 19 -1.86 3.94 -8.20
C ALA A 19 -1.90 3.93 -6.68
N ASP A 20 -3.12 4.02 -6.15
CA ASP A 20 -3.45 4.10 -4.76
C ASP A 20 -2.95 2.78 -4.25
N ASN A 21 -1.73 2.83 -3.74
CA ASN A 21 -1.09 1.65 -3.25
C ASN A 21 -1.93 1.28 -2.04
N TYR A 22 -2.64 0.18 -2.13
CA TYR A 22 -3.29 -0.39 -0.97
C TYR A 22 -2.17 -0.92 -0.07
N LEU A 23 -2.11 -0.39 1.14
CA LEU A 23 -1.27 -0.93 2.19
C LEU A 23 -2.14 -1.37 3.36
N ILE A 24 -1.64 -2.31 4.14
CA ILE A 24 -2.23 -2.68 5.42
C ILE A 24 -1.33 -2.12 6.51
N LYS A 25 -1.84 -1.22 7.34
CA LYS A 25 -1.16 -0.84 8.57
C LYS A 25 -1.46 -1.90 9.63
N LEU A 26 -0.43 -2.62 10.05
CA LEU A 26 -0.53 -3.69 11.05
C LEU A 26 -0.59 -3.11 12.47
N ALA A 27 0.42 -2.31 12.81
CA ALA A 27 0.59 -1.70 14.12
C ALA A 27 1.68 -0.62 14.08
N SER A 28 1.77 0.17 15.15
CA SER A 28 2.85 1.13 15.41
C SER A 28 3.55 0.74 16.70
N TYR A 29 4.88 0.62 16.67
CA TYR A 29 5.69 0.24 17.83
C TYR A 29 6.70 1.32 18.17
N THR A 30 7.02 1.50 19.45
CA THR A 30 8.17 2.33 19.89
C THR A 30 9.50 1.58 19.77
N ASP A 31 9.48 0.25 19.92
CA ASP A 31 10.62 -0.63 19.73
C ASP A 31 10.13 -1.86 18.95
N THR A 32 10.88 -2.23 17.90
CA THR A 32 10.42 -3.20 16.90
C THR A 32 10.72 -4.65 17.30
N LYS A 33 11.44 -4.90 18.39
CA LYS A 33 11.80 -6.26 18.84
C LYS A 33 10.60 -7.16 19.14
N TRP A 34 9.44 -6.58 19.43
CA TRP A 34 8.20 -7.33 19.69
C TRP A 34 7.43 -7.69 18.42
N PHE A 35 7.85 -7.17 17.26
CA PHE A 35 7.23 -7.48 15.99
C PHE A 35 7.75 -8.82 15.46
N GLN A 36 6.83 -9.72 15.15
CA GLN A 36 7.14 -11.04 14.58
C GLN A 36 6.93 -11.01 13.07
N GLU A 37 8.00 -10.77 12.31
CA GLU A 37 7.97 -10.67 10.84
C GLU A 37 7.43 -11.96 10.19
N THR A 38 7.71 -13.11 10.79
CA THR A 38 7.25 -14.43 10.33
C THR A 38 5.73 -14.55 10.29
N LYS A 39 4.99 -13.78 11.10
CA LYS A 39 3.52 -13.79 11.09
C LYS A 39 2.91 -13.14 9.84
N VAL A 40 3.68 -12.38 9.08
CA VAL A 40 3.16 -11.59 7.95
C VAL A 40 3.93 -11.76 6.65
N ALA A 41 5.02 -12.55 6.66
CA ALA A 41 5.92 -12.70 5.52
C ALA A 41 5.24 -13.24 4.24
N ASP A 42 4.20 -14.06 4.38
CA ASP A 42 3.38 -14.60 3.28
C ASP A 42 2.16 -13.72 2.93
N LEU A 43 1.89 -12.69 3.72
CA LEU A 43 0.73 -11.81 3.51
C LEU A 43 1.04 -10.63 2.59
N GLY A 44 2.32 -10.35 2.34
CA GLY A 44 2.78 -9.26 1.49
C GLY A 44 4.21 -8.85 1.82
N THR A 45 4.68 -7.79 1.20
CA THR A 45 6.00 -7.24 1.47
C THR A 45 5.92 -6.30 2.67
N LEU A 46 6.70 -6.59 3.70
CA LEU A 46 6.81 -5.73 4.87
C LEU A 46 7.56 -4.44 4.54
N GLU A 47 6.98 -3.30 4.93
CA GLU A 47 7.59 -1.99 4.93
C GLU A 47 7.56 -1.39 6.34
N LYS A 48 8.71 -0.87 6.77
CA LYS A 48 8.86 -0.19 8.06
C LYS A 48 8.98 1.31 7.81
N ARG A 49 8.09 2.10 8.39
CA ARG A 49 8.10 3.57 8.24
C ARG A 49 8.27 4.26 9.58
N GLN A 50 9.31 5.08 9.72
CA GLN A 50 9.51 5.87 10.92
C GLN A 50 8.57 7.08 10.95
N LYS A 51 7.96 7.34 12.12
CA LYS A 51 7.15 8.53 12.40
C LYS A 51 7.46 8.99 13.82
N GLY A 52 8.42 9.91 13.94
CA GLY A 52 8.98 10.31 15.23
C GLY A 52 9.59 9.11 15.95
N LYS A 53 9.18 8.86 17.20
CA LYS A 53 9.65 7.73 18.01
C LYS A 53 9.00 6.37 17.66
N TYR A 54 8.09 6.33 16.69
CA TYR A 54 7.35 5.13 16.34
C TYR A 54 7.81 4.56 15.00
N THR A 55 7.85 3.24 14.89
CA THR A 55 7.93 2.51 13.62
C THR A 55 6.57 1.93 13.29
N ILE A 56 6.02 2.36 12.15
CA ILE A 56 4.79 1.85 11.58
C ILE A 56 5.14 0.62 10.73
N MET A 57 4.49 -0.51 11.02
CA MET A 57 4.59 -1.73 10.22
C MET A 57 3.48 -1.75 9.18
N LEU A 58 3.87 -1.78 7.92
CA LEU A 58 2.98 -1.76 6.76
C LEU A 58 3.20 -3.02 5.91
N LEU A 59 2.14 -3.57 5.33
CA LEU A 59 2.25 -4.55 4.25
C LEU A 59 1.84 -3.91 2.93
N LYS A 60 2.61 -4.20 1.88
CA LYS A 60 2.34 -3.76 0.50
C LYS A 60 2.45 -4.93 -0.49
N GLY A 61 2.22 -4.63 -1.76
CA GLY A 61 2.28 -5.61 -2.85
C GLY A 61 0.92 -6.10 -3.31
N TYR A 62 -0.14 -5.35 -3.02
CA TYR A 62 -1.51 -5.67 -3.44
C TYR A 62 -1.85 -4.94 -4.74
N THR A 63 -2.37 -5.66 -5.72
CA THR A 63 -2.81 -5.11 -7.01
C THR A 63 -4.27 -4.66 -6.99
N SER A 64 -5.03 -5.05 -5.96
CA SER A 64 -6.45 -4.69 -5.81
C SER A 64 -6.86 -4.54 -4.35
N LYS A 65 -7.97 -3.82 -4.11
CA LYS A 65 -8.59 -3.67 -2.79
C LYS A 65 -8.94 -5.04 -2.19
N ASP A 66 -9.52 -5.94 -2.98
CA ASP A 66 -9.89 -7.30 -2.54
C ASP A 66 -8.69 -8.10 -2.03
N GLN A 67 -7.56 -8.07 -2.76
CA GLN A 67 -6.35 -8.76 -2.33
C GLN A 67 -5.84 -8.22 -0.99
N ALA A 68 -5.88 -6.90 -0.81
CA ALA A 68 -5.51 -6.26 0.45
C ALA A 68 -6.49 -6.61 1.58
N LEU A 69 -7.80 -6.70 1.31
CA LEU A 69 -8.80 -7.10 2.30
C LEU A 69 -8.63 -8.56 2.75
N GLN A 70 -8.30 -9.46 1.83
CA GLN A 70 -7.99 -10.86 2.17
C GLN A 70 -6.75 -10.98 3.05
N ALA A 71 -5.69 -10.25 2.72
CA ALA A 71 -4.49 -10.19 3.55
C ALA A 71 -4.76 -9.54 4.92
N LEU A 72 -5.63 -8.51 4.97
CA LEU A 72 -6.05 -7.85 6.20
C LEU A 72 -6.79 -8.81 7.14
N ALA A 73 -7.71 -9.61 6.61
CA ALA A 73 -8.42 -10.62 7.40
C ALA A 73 -7.45 -11.63 8.03
N LYS A 74 -6.48 -12.13 7.25
CA LYS A 74 -5.42 -13.03 7.75
C LYS A 74 -4.52 -12.35 8.78
N ALA A 75 -4.15 -11.08 8.57
CA ALA A 75 -3.36 -10.34 9.55
C ALA A 75 -4.09 -10.20 10.90
N LYS A 76 -5.39 -9.89 10.86
CA LYS A 76 -6.23 -9.81 12.07
C LYS A 76 -6.29 -11.15 12.81
N ASP A 77 -6.51 -12.24 12.08
CA ASP A 77 -6.53 -13.60 12.62
C ASP A 77 -5.20 -13.99 13.30
N ARG A 78 -4.07 -13.49 12.78
CA ARG A 78 -2.71 -13.73 13.33
C ARG A 78 -2.34 -12.85 14.52
N GLY A 79 -3.29 -12.06 15.02
CA GLY A 79 -3.14 -11.24 16.23
C GLY A 79 -2.93 -9.75 15.97
N PHE A 80 -3.00 -9.29 14.72
CA PHE A 80 -2.99 -7.86 14.40
C PHE A 80 -4.41 -7.30 14.36
N SER A 81 -5.18 -7.43 15.45
CA SER A 81 -6.60 -7.07 15.49
C SER A 81 -6.87 -5.59 15.17
N GLY A 82 -5.90 -4.72 15.49
CA GLY A 82 -5.92 -3.29 15.17
C GLY A 82 -5.51 -2.96 13.73
N ALA A 83 -5.26 -3.95 12.87
CA ALA A 83 -4.87 -3.71 11.49
C ALA A 83 -6.01 -3.09 10.67
N TYR A 84 -5.66 -2.20 9.74
CA TYR A 84 -6.61 -1.56 8.83
C TYR A 84 -5.98 -1.24 7.48
N LEU A 85 -6.86 -1.12 6.48
CA LEU A 85 -6.50 -0.76 5.12
C LEU A 85 -6.21 0.75 5.02
N VAL A 86 -5.13 1.10 4.35
CA VAL A 86 -4.77 2.48 4.01
C VAL A 86 -4.43 2.58 2.53
N THR A 87 -4.58 3.76 1.96
CA THR A 87 -4.02 4.13 0.66
C THR A 87 -2.86 5.07 0.86
N GLN A 88 -1.87 4.99 -0.02
CA GLN A 88 -0.79 5.94 -0.10
C GLN A 88 -0.97 6.80 -1.35
N ASP A 89 -0.98 8.12 -1.18
CA ASP A 89 -1.03 9.06 -2.31
C ASP A 89 0.35 9.27 -2.95
N SER A 90 0.40 10.13 -3.98
CA SER A 90 1.65 10.47 -4.69
C SER A 90 2.67 11.25 -3.85
N THR A 91 2.24 11.88 -2.75
CA THR A 91 3.12 12.58 -1.79
C THR A 91 3.67 11.65 -0.71
N GLY A 92 3.09 10.45 -0.61
CA GLY A 92 3.42 9.42 0.36
C GLY A 92 2.60 9.49 1.64
N GLU A 93 1.58 10.34 1.69
CA GLU A 93 0.65 10.44 2.81
C GLU A 93 -0.26 9.20 2.86
N LEU A 94 -0.53 8.72 4.08
CA LEU A 94 -1.34 7.53 4.32
C LEU A 94 -2.74 7.92 4.76
N SER A 95 -3.74 7.57 3.96
CA SER A 95 -5.17 7.79 4.25
C SER A 95 -5.87 6.48 4.56
N ARG A 96 -6.71 6.44 5.59
CA ARG A 96 -7.49 5.23 5.92
C ARG A 96 -8.59 5.02 4.89
N VAL A 97 -8.72 3.78 4.41
CA VAL A 97 -9.84 3.38 3.56
C VAL A 97 -10.98 2.88 4.45
N ASN A 98 -12.19 3.40 4.21
CA ASN A 98 -13.41 2.98 4.88
C ASN A 98 -14.21 1.96 4.07
#